data_AF-A0A6A7JSZ6-F1
#
_entry.id   AF-A0A6A7JSZ6-F1
#
_cell.length_a   1.000
_cell.length_b   1.000
_cell.length_c   1.000
_cell.angle_alpha   90.00
_cell.angle_beta   90.00
_cell.angle_gamma   90.00
#
_symmetry.space_group_name_H-M   'P 1'
#
loop_
_entity.id
_entity.type
_entity.pdbx_description
1 polymer ?
#
loop_
_entity_poly.entity_id
_entity_poly.type
_entity_poly.pdbx_seq_one_letter_code
_entity_poly.pdbx_strand_id
1 'polypeptide(L)'
;MASSKKLILSLATISCLSSLALAQIYEGYTHINSHQTNSKTISSGKGQDKSGLIWIEKMANIRVNNSPAINIEKDANIYLFYNQGIIQAQGNYSSIQIGMDNELNNATIKYFYNAGAIGGSKFGLALYDKFPKQATIHLFTNEGVLQGNEAGILIRINIDTFNNEQYIYASTNNGIWIAPNVNINHFNNQGLIFGQQRGLVINQANINTFNNKGIIGGENNSGINFKDKTNINTFTNEGLIFHNSQSSNSNENYGIYFQGENNGKIQLDSFKNSGIIYASNGDGILFEGKDTQIGNFINTGIIVGNHSNSSNNASVLIGRPDKNHGNTTIDLFLNEGLIGSNMAKYGVKFDSGNDSNGG
;
A
#
# COMPACT_ATOMS: atom_id res chain seq x y z
N MET A 1 24.26 4.82 -10.43
CA MET A 1 22.95 4.11 -10.33
C MET A 1 22.46 3.51 -11.65
N ALA A 2 23.34 3.10 -12.57
CA ALA A 2 22.95 2.56 -13.89
C ALA A 2 23.00 1.02 -13.99
N SER A 3 23.42 0.33 -12.92
CA SER A 3 23.74 -1.10 -12.96
C SER A 3 22.54 -2.01 -12.64
N SER A 4 21.65 -1.63 -11.71
CA SER A 4 20.52 -2.48 -11.29
C SER A 4 19.38 -2.51 -12.33
N LYS A 5 19.06 -1.36 -12.94
CA LYS A 5 18.09 -1.29 -14.05
C LYS A 5 18.54 -2.11 -15.25
N LYS A 6 19.85 -2.13 -15.57
CA LYS A 6 20.40 -2.98 -16.62
C LYS A 6 20.28 -4.47 -16.28
N LEU A 7 20.45 -4.85 -15.01
CA LEU A 7 20.30 -6.25 -14.58
C LEU A 7 18.83 -6.71 -14.64
N ILE A 8 17.87 -5.90 -14.18
CA ILE A 8 16.43 -6.21 -14.23
C ILE A 8 15.92 -6.23 -15.68
N LEU A 9 16.30 -5.23 -16.49
CA LEU A 9 15.94 -5.20 -17.91
C LEU A 9 16.60 -6.35 -18.66
N SER A 10 17.85 -6.74 -18.30
CA SER A 10 18.50 -7.94 -18.84
C SER A 10 17.81 -9.22 -18.40
N LEU A 11 17.29 -9.31 -17.16
CA LEU A 11 16.53 -10.47 -16.71
C LEU A 11 15.18 -10.55 -17.42
N ALA A 12 14.51 -9.42 -17.64
CA ALA A 12 13.27 -9.34 -18.40
C ALA A 12 13.49 -9.67 -19.88
N THR A 13 14.55 -9.18 -20.53
CA THR A 13 14.87 -9.51 -21.94
C THR A 13 15.41 -10.93 -22.12
N ILE A 14 16.25 -11.41 -21.19
CA ILE A 14 16.67 -12.81 -21.15
C ILE A 14 15.42 -13.68 -20.88
N SER A 15 14.50 -13.27 -20.00
CA SER A 15 13.22 -13.97 -19.83
C SER A 15 12.32 -13.88 -21.06
N CYS A 16 12.32 -12.83 -21.88
CA CYS A 16 11.51 -12.78 -23.11
C CYS A 16 12.03 -13.72 -24.21
N LEU A 17 13.35 -13.79 -24.41
CA LEU A 17 13.97 -14.66 -25.41
C LEU A 17 13.98 -16.12 -24.96
N SER A 18 14.15 -16.33 -23.67
CA SER A 18 14.06 -17.66 -23.07
C SER A 18 12.62 -18.07 -22.78
N SER A 19 11.62 -17.19 -22.61
CA SER A 19 10.23 -17.58 -22.27
C SER A 19 9.51 -18.25 -23.42
N LEU A 20 9.76 -17.90 -24.68
CA LEU A 20 9.17 -18.65 -25.80
C LEU A 20 9.74 -20.08 -25.87
N ALA A 21 11.01 -20.28 -25.51
CA ALA A 21 11.66 -21.59 -25.44
C ALA A 21 11.38 -22.34 -24.11
N LEU A 22 11.28 -21.63 -22.97
CA LEU A 22 10.92 -22.15 -21.64
C LEU A 22 9.42 -22.46 -21.55
N ALA A 23 8.57 -21.72 -22.25
CA ALA A 23 7.13 -21.97 -22.31
C ALA A 23 6.81 -23.32 -22.94
N GLN A 24 7.69 -23.84 -23.80
CA GLN A 24 7.60 -25.20 -24.31
C GLN A 24 8.11 -26.26 -23.31
N ILE A 25 8.85 -25.86 -22.28
CA ILE A 25 9.46 -26.76 -21.26
C ILE A 25 8.60 -26.85 -19.99
N TYR A 26 7.82 -25.81 -19.65
CA TYR A 26 6.92 -25.81 -18.50
C TYR A 26 5.50 -26.29 -18.88
N GLU A 27 5.12 -27.49 -18.41
CA GLU A 27 3.72 -27.93 -18.39
C GLU A 27 2.93 -27.05 -17.39
N GLY A 28 2.40 -25.91 -17.85
CA GLY A 28 1.69 -24.96 -16.99
C GLY A 28 1.70 -23.49 -17.43
N TYR A 29 1.82 -23.23 -18.73
CA TYR A 29 1.97 -21.89 -19.30
C TYR A 29 0.62 -21.30 -19.70
N THR A 30 0.28 -20.12 -19.14
CA THR A 30 -0.84 -19.31 -19.61
C THR A 30 -0.31 -18.15 -20.44
N HIS A 31 -0.55 -18.19 -21.75
CA HIS A 31 -0.17 -17.13 -22.69
C HIS A 31 -1.40 -16.42 -23.23
N ILE A 32 -1.38 -15.09 -23.18
CA ILE A 32 -2.46 -14.28 -23.73
C ILE A 32 -1.84 -13.17 -24.56
N ASN A 33 -2.15 -13.16 -25.86
CA ASN A 33 -1.61 -12.22 -26.84
C ASN A 33 -2.70 -11.51 -27.67
N SER A 34 -3.96 -11.72 -27.30
CA SER A 34 -5.13 -11.23 -28.05
C SER A 34 -6.24 -10.79 -27.09
N HIS A 35 -7.31 -10.24 -27.66
CA HIS A 35 -8.49 -9.88 -26.89
C HIS A 35 -9.19 -11.12 -26.32
N GLN A 36 -9.60 -11.07 -25.05
CA GLN A 36 -10.31 -12.13 -24.36
C GLN A 36 -11.51 -11.53 -23.62
N THR A 37 -12.65 -12.21 -23.69
CA THR A 37 -13.89 -11.80 -22.99
C THR A 37 -14.25 -12.70 -21.81
N ASN A 38 -13.50 -13.78 -21.59
CA ASN A 38 -13.77 -14.78 -20.57
C ASN A 38 -12.70 -14.72 -19.47
N SER A 39 -13.12 -15.02 -18.24
CA SER A 39 -12.23 -15.17 -17.08
C SER A 39 -11.19 -16.26 -17.32
N LYS A 40 -10.00 -16.08 -16.73
CA LYS A 40 -8.92 -17.07 -16.71
C LYS A 40 -8.71 -17.55 -15.29
N THR A 41 -8.99 -18.83 -15.06
CA THR A 41 -8.71 -19.49 -13.78
C THR A 41 -7.37 -20.18 -13.85
N ILE A 42 -6.50 -19.89 -12.87
CA ILE A 42 -5.20 -20.52 -12.68
C ILE A 42 -5.29 -21.39 -11.45
N SER A 43 -5.40 -22.70 -11.65
CA SER A 43 -5.50 -23.68 -10.58
C SER A 43 -4.15 -24.33 -10.29
N SER A 44 -4.05 -25.01 -9.14
CA SER A 44 -2.94 -25.92 -8.87
C SER A 44 -3.02 -27.12 -9.84
N GLY A 45 -2.03 -27.25 -10.72
CA GLY A 45 -1.86 -28.48 -11.48
C GLY A 45 -1.58 -29.63 -10.51
N LYS A 46 -2.13 -30.83 -10.77
CA LYS A 46 -1.72 -32.03 -10.01
C LYS A 46 -0.21 -32.26 -10.22
N GLY A 47 0.60 -31.91 -9.22
CA GLY A 47 2.07 -31.95 -9.25
C GLY A 47 2.66 -30.60 -8.83
N GLN A 48 3.59 -30.62 -7.88
CA GLN A 48 4.08 -29.46 -7.09
C GLN A 48 4.66 -28.26 -7.89
N ASP A 49 4.80 -28.35 -9.21
CA ASP A 49 5.53 -27.39 -10.06
C ASP A 49 4.77 -26.90 -11.31
N LYS A 50 3.47 -27.17 -11.43
CA LYS A 50 2.73 -27.08 -12.72
C LYS A 50 1.93 -25.79 -13.00
N SER A 51 2.11 -24.70 -12.25
CA SER A 51 1.44 -23.42 -12.53
C SER A 51 2.45 -22.30 -12.83
N GLY A 52 3.54 -22.63 -13.54
CA GLY A 52 4.79 -21.86 -13.49
C GLY A 52 4.77 -20.46 -14.10
N LEU A 53 4.03 -20.18 -15.17
CA LEU A 53 4.21 -18.92 -15.89
C LEU A 53 2.92 -18.38 -16.54
N ILE A 54 2.60 -17.13 -16.23
CA ILE A 54 1.49 -16.37 -16.81
C ILE A 54 2.07 -15.18 -17.55
N TRP A 55 1.84 -15.11 -18.86
CA TRP A 55 2.39 -14.09 -19.73
C TRP A 55 1.29 -13.42 -20.55
N ILE A 56 1.12 -12.11 -20.36
CA ILE A 56 0.10 -11.31 -21.03
C ILE A 56 0.81 -10.23 -21.82
N GLU A 57 0.80 -10.37 -23.14
CA GLU A 57 1.50 -9.46 -24.04
C GLU A 57 0.85 -8.08 -24.10
N LYS A 58 1.62 -7.10 -24.60
CA LYS A 58 1.19 -5.71 -24.73
C LYS A 58 -0.11 -5.53 -25.53
N MET A 59 -0.36 -6.37 -26.54
CA MET A 59 -1.57 -6.31 -27.36
C MET A 59 -2.78 -7.03 -26.73
N ALA A 60 -2.55 -7.81 -25.67
CA ALA A 60 -3.62 -8.54 -25.01
C ALA A 60 -4.57 -7.60 -24.26
N ASN A 61 -5.85 -7.92 -24.31
CA ASN A 61 -6.89 -7.14 -23.66
C ASN A 61 -7.95 -8.10 -23.10
N ILE A 62 -7.90 -8.36 -21.81
CA ILE A 62 -8.83 -9.24 -21.09
C ILE A 62 -9.90 -8.34 -20.47
N ARG A 63 -11.14 -8.42 -20.97
CA ARG A 63 -12.28 -7.65 -20.46
C ARG A 63 -13.40 -8.60 -20.10
N VAL A 64 -13.68 -8.73 -18.82
CA VAL A 64 -14.66 -9.69 -18.32
C VAL A 64 -15.75 -8.97 -17.54
N ASN A 65 -16.99 -9.40 -17.74
CA ASN A 65 -18.15 -8.89 -17.02
C ASN A 65 -18.54 -9.87 -15.92
N ASN A 66 -18.85 -9.35 -14.74
CA ASN A 66 -19.41 -10.10 -13.60
C ASN A 66 -18.54 -11.26 -13.10
N SER A 67 -17.22 -11.16 -13.25
CA SER A 67 -16.24 -12.06 -12.61
C SER A 67 -14.85 -11.43 -12.63
N PRO A 68 -13.89 -11.92 -11.82
CA PRO A 68 -12.50 -11.55 -11.98
C PRO A 68 -11.99 -11.91 -13.38
N ALA A 69 -11.16 -11.05 -13.97
CA ALA A 69 -10.57 -11.35 -15.27
C ALA A 69 -9.51 -12.45 -15.16
N ILE A 70 -8.75 -12.46 -14.06
CA ILE A 70 -7.87 -13.56 -13.68
C ILE A 70 -8.16 -13.97 -12.25
N ASN A 71 -8.41 -15.26 -12.05
CA ASN A 71 -8.61 -15.86 -10.74
C ASN A 71 -7.50 -16.88 -10.48
N ILE A 72 -6.60 -16.60 -9.55
CA ILE A 72 -5.55 -17.50 -9.11
C ILE A 72 -6.10 -18.25 -7.89
N GLU A 73 -6.32 -19.54 -8.03
CA GLU A 73 -6.92 -20.36 -6.97
C GLU A 73 -5.90 -20.70 -5.87
N LYS A 74 -6.42 -21.28 -4.79
CA LYS A 74 -5.61 -21.83 -3.70
C LYS A 74 -4.57 -22.84 -4.22
N ASP A 75 -3.48 -22.98 -3.47
CA ASP A 75 -2.37 -23.88 -3.75
C ASP A 75 -1.62 -23.62 -5.08
N ALA A 76 -1.99 -22.58 -5.87
CA ALA A 76 -1.31 -22.27 -7.11
C ALA A 76 0.15 -21.86 -6.86
N ASN A 77 1.10 -22.46 -7.59
CA ASN A 77 2.53 -22.14 -7.49
C ASN A 77 3.01 -21.48 -8.78
N ILE A 78 3.06 -20.15 -8.78
CA ILE A 78 3.38 -19.32 -9.93
C ILE A 78 4.81 -18.81 -9.80
N TYR A 79 5.67 -19.19 -10.74
CA TYR A 79 7.02 -18.63 -10.79
C TYR A 79 6.98 -17.19 -11.30
N LEU A 80 6.26 -16.92 -12.38
CA LEU A 80 6.17 -15.59 -12.97
C LEU A 80 4.74 -15.25 -13.41
N PHE A 81 4.21 -14.14 -12.89
CA PHE A 81 3.10 -13.41 -13.46
C PHE A 81 3.64 -12.15 -14.13
N TYR A 82 3.50 -12.04 -15.46
CA TYR A 82 3.93 -10.85 -16.20
C TYR A 82 2.80 -10.30 -17.06
N ASN A 83 2.35 -9.09 -16.73
CA ASN A 83 1.35 -8.36 -17.48
C ASN A 83 1.95 -7.15 -18.20
N GLN A 84 1.80 -7.10 -19.52
CA GLN A 84 2.07 -5.91 -20.35
C GLN A 84 0.80 -5.36 -21.01
N GLY A 85 -0.29 -6.12 -20.99
CA GLY A 85 -1.55 -5.80 -21.64
C GLY A 85 -2.55 -5.11 -20.71
N ILE A 86 -3.84 -5.20 -21.08
CA ILE A 86 -4.95 -4.66 -20.31
C ILE A 86 -5.72 -5.80 -19.67
N ILE A 87 -5.96 -5.72 -18.36
CA ILE A 87 -6.79 -6.66 -17.59
C ILE A 87 -7.86 -5.85 -16.89
N GLN A 88 -9.13 -6.11 -17.20
CA GLN A 88 -10.24 -5.33 -16.68
C GLN A 88 -11.44 -6.22 -16.34
N ALA A 89 -11.91 -6.11 -15.10
CA ALA A 89 -13.15 -6.74 -14.63
C ALA A 89 -14.22 -5.71 -14.29
N GLN A 90 -15.45 -5.97 -14.74
CA GLN A 90 -16.65 -5.18 -14.45
C GLN A 90 -17.60 -5.92 -13.49
N GLY A 91 -18.59 -5.21 -12.94
CA GLY A 91 -19.64 -5.83 -12.11
C GLY A 91 -19.32 -6.00 -10.63
N ASN A 92 -18.54 -5.07 -10.04
CA ASN A 92 -18.10 -5.09 -8.63
C ASN A 92 -17.10 -6.23 -8.30
N TYR A 93 -16.26 -6.59 -9.26
CA TYR A 93 -15.19 -7.58 -9.11
C TYR A 93 -13.81 -6.94 -9.17
N SER A 94 -12.84 -7.63 -8.56
CA SER A 94 -11.41 -7.35 -8.73
C SER A 94 -10.96 -7.79 -10.12
N SER A 95 -10.03 -7.08 -10.78
CA SER A 95 -9.52 -7.56 -12.07
C SER A 95 -8.68 -8.82 -11.93
N ILE A 96 -7.80 -8.82 -10.95
CA ILE A 96 -7.06 -10.01 -10.55
C ILE A 96 -7.43 -10.32 -9.11
N GLN A 97 -7.68 -11.60 -8.88
CA GLN A 97 -7.93 -12.15 -7.58
C GLN A 97 -6.95 -13.29 -7.34
N ILE A 98 -6.27 -13.26 -6.18
CA ILE A 98 -5.43 -14.36 -5.70
C ILE A 98 -6.08 -14.90 -4.43
N GLY A 99 -6.51 -16.16 -4.49
CA GLY A 99 -7.35 -16.79 -3.46
C GLY A 99 -8.82 -16.40 -3.53
N MET A 100 -9.61 -16.86 -2.57
CA MET A 100 -11.00 -16.43 -2.37
C MET A 100 -11.19 -15.83 -0.99
N ASP A 101 -12.09 -14.85 -0.89
CA ASP A 101 -12.38 -14.20 0.39
C ASP A 101 -12.90 -15.24 1.39
N ASN A 102 -12.27 -15.30 2.57
CA ASN A 102 -12.54 -16.26 3.65
C ASN A 102 -12.18 -17.73 3.39
N GLU A 103 -11.35 -18.03 2.38
CA GLU A 103 -10.78 -19.36 2.18
C GLU A 103 -9.30 -19.43 2.59
N LEU A 104 -8.87 -20.61 3.06
CA LEU A 104 -7.45 -20.87 3.29
C LEU A 104 -6.72 -20.80 1.95
N ASN A 105 -5.76 -19.89 1.83
CA ASN A 105 -4.94 -19.75 0.65
C ASN A 105 -3.47 -19.97 1.00
N ASN A 106 -2.76 -20.62 0.09
CA ASN A 106 -1.33 -20.87 0.15
C ASN A 106 -0.72 -20.78 -1.25
N ALA A 107 -1.39 -20.05 -2.15
CA ALA A 107 -0.83 -19.72 -3.44
C ALA A 107 0.50 -18.99 -3.24
N THR A 108 1.50 -19.38 -4.00
CA THR A 108 2.81 -18.74 -3.97
C THR A 108 3.06 -18.12 -5.33
N ILE A 109 3.49 -16.86 -5.34
CA ILE A 109 3.93 -16.18 -6.56
C ILE A 109 5.35 -15.68 -6.33
N LYS A 110 6.31 -16.24 -7.06
CA LYS A 110 7.69 -15.80 -6.90
C LYS A 110 7.90 -14.39 -7.47
N TYR A 111 7.35 -14.12 -8.64
CA TYR A 111 7.47 -12.83 -9.30
C TYR A 111 6.13 -12.36 -9.85
N PHE A 112 5.63 -11.23 -9.36
CA PHE A 112 4.48 -10.53 -9.93
C PHE A 112 4.94 -9.20 -10.52
N TYR A 113 4.88 -9.08 -11.85
CA TYR A 113 5.29 -7.91 -12.60
C TYR A 113 4.12 -7.36 -13.42
N ASN A 114 3.71 -6.14 -13.12
CA ASN A 114 2.74 -5.40 -13.92
C ASN A 114 3.42 -4.23 -14.64
N ALA A 115 3.54 -4.29 -15.95
CA ALA A 115 3.94 -3.21 -16.84
C ALA A 115 2.76 -2.68 -17.69
N GLY A 116 1.60 -3.35 -17.64
CA GLY A 116 0.39 -2.99 -18.35
C GLY A 116 -0.62 -2.22 -17.48
N ALA A 117 -1.90 -2.34 -17.81
CA ALA A 117 -2.99 -1.75 -17.04
C ALA A 117 -3.87 -2.85 -16.42
N ILE A 118 -4.13 -2.75 -15.12
CA ILE A 118 -5.06 -3.62 -14.40
C ILE A 118 -6.11 -2.73 -13.75
N GLY A 119 -7.38 -2.87 -14.14
CA GLY A 119 -8.44 -1.98 -13.68
C GLY A 119 -9.72 -2.70 -13.31
N GLY A 120 -10.03 -2.83 -12.02
CA GLY A 120 -11.26 -3.50 -11.58
C GLY A 120 -12.33 -2.54 -11.08
N SER A 121 -13.59 -2.96 -11.25
CA SER A 121 -14.76 -2.23 -10.77
C SER A 121 -14.92 -2.22 -9.24
N LYS A 122 -14.22 -3.11 -8.51
CA LYS A 122 -14.04 -3.04 -7.05
C LYS A 122 -12.59 -2.77 -6.68
N PHE A 123 -11.70 -3.72 -6.97
CA PHE A 123 -10.25 -3.60 -6.76
C PHE A 123 -9.48 -3.78 -8.07
N GLY A 124 -8.35 -3.10 -8.26
CA GLY A 124 -7.45 -3.48 -9.36
C GLY A 124 -6.92 -4.89 -9.14
N LEU A 125 -6.35 -5.08 -7.96
CA LEU A 125 -5.84 -6.36 -7.49
C LEU A 125 -6.35 -6.64 -6.07
N ALA A 126 -6.90 -7.83 -5.86
CA ALA A 126 -7.24 -8.31 -4.53
C ALA A 126 -6.44 -9.57 -4.21
N LEU A 127 -5.69 -9.49 -3.11
CA LEU A 127 -4.86 -10.57 -2.58
C LEU A 127 -5.56 -11.09 -1.34
N TYR A 128 -6.37 -12.14 -1.50
CA TYR A 128 -7.19 -12.68 -0.42
C TYR A 128 -6.49 -13.80 0.35
N ASP A 129 -6.81 -13.84 1.64
CA ASP A 129 -6.48 -14.96 2.50
C ASP A 129 -7.33 -15.08 3.75
N LYS A 130 -7.23 -16.26 4.37
CA LYS A 130 -7.68 -16.57 5.73
C LYS A 130 -6.54 -17.19 6.54
N PHE A 131 -6.21 -16.56 7.67
CA PHE A 131 -5.28 -17.07 8.68
C PHE A 131 -5.65 -18.51 9.13
N PRO A 132 -4.68 -19.44 9.35
CA PRO A 132 -3.24 -19.23 9.50
C PRO A 132 -2.36 -19.53 8.29
N LYS A 133 -2.89 -20.15 7.22
CA LYS A 133 -2.11 -20.32 5.99
C LYS A 133 -2.26 -19.05 5.17
N GLN A 134 -1.14 -18.48 4.75
CA GLN A 134 -1.15 -17.28 3.93
C GLN A 134 -0.40 -17.54 2.61
N ALA A 135 -1.04 -17.21 1.50
CA ALA A 135 -0.41 -16.95 0.23
C ALA A 135 0.72 -15.93 0.39
N THR A 136 1.66 -16.00 -0.54
CA THR A 136 2.86 -15.18 -0.51
C THR A 136 3.21 -14.69 -1.89
N ILE A 137 3.66 -13.44 -1.97
CA ILE A 137 4.37 -12.93 -3.14
C ILE A 137 5.79 -12.59 -2.72
N HIS A 138 6.80 -13.23 -3.31
CA HIS A 138 8.18 -12.90 -2.97
C HIS A 138 8.55 -11.51 -3.51
N LEU A 139 8.27 -11.23 -4.78
CA LEU A 139 8.52 -9.92 -5.37
C LEU A 139 7.32 -9.43 -6.17
N PHE A 140 6.70 -8.37 -5.69
CA PHE A 140 5.69 -7.60 -6.38
C PHE A 140 6.30 -6.34 -6.96
N THR A 141 6.14 -6.09 -8.26
CA THR A 141 6.62 -4.87 -8.91
C THR A 141 5.56 -4.33 -9.87
N ASN A 142 5.14 -3.09 -9.62
CA ASN A 142 4.25 -2.34 -10.50
C ASN A 142 5.02 -1.24 -11.25
N GLU A 143 5.20 -1.43 -12.55
CA GLU A 143 5.71 -0.46 -13.53
C GLU A 143 4.61 0.04 -14.49
N GLY A 144 3.35 -0.28 -14.19
CA GLY A 144 2.20 0.07 -15.01
C GLY A 144 1.13 0.83 -14.21
N VAL A 145 -0.13 0.60 -14.57
CA VAL A 145 -1.29 1.17 -13.88
C VAL A 145 -2.04 0.07 -13.14
N LEU A 146 -2.29 0.29 -11.85
CA LEU A 146 -3.21 -0.49 -11.04
C LEU A 146 -4.32 0.44 -10.55
N GLN A 147 -5.56 0.12 -10.89
CA GLN A 147 -6.70 0.95 -10.53
C GLN A 147 -7.88 0.14 -10.03
N GLY A 148 -8.56 0.65 -9.02
CA GLY A 148 -9.83 0.10 -8.57
C GLY A 148 -10.80 1.19 -8.17
N ASN A 149 -12.05 0.80 -7.97
CA ASN A 149 -13.05 1.71 -7.44
C ASN A 149 -12.78 1.95 -5.94
N GLU A 150 -12.90 0.88 -5.14
CA GLU A 150 -12.70 0.93 -3.69
C GLU A 150 -11.21 0.99 -3.34
N ALA A 151 -10.38 0.12 -3.91
CA ALA A 151 -8.94 0.24 -3.76
C ALA A 151 -8.16 -0.13 -5.01
N GLY A 152 -7.03 0.53 -5.25
CA GLY A 152 -6.09 0.12 -6.30
C GLY A 152 -5.62 -1.31 -6.03
N ILE A 153 -5.21 -1.56 -4.78
CA ILE A 153 -4.82 -2.89 -4.29
C ILE A 153 -5.38 -3.14 -2.88
N LEU A 154 -5.98 -4.31 -2.68
CA LEU A 154 -6.24 -4.88 -1.35
C LEU A 154 -5.21 -5.98 -1.07
N ILE A 155 -4.42 -5.82 0.00
CA ILE A 155 -3.35 -6.74 0.40
C ILE A 155 -3.78 -7.47 1.68
N ARG A 156 -3.99 -8.78 1.61
CA ARG A 156 -4.25 -9.67 2.77
C ARG A 156 -3.30 -10.87 2.85
N ILE A 157 -2.23 -10.84 2.07
CA ILE A 157 -1.22 -11.89 1.98
C ILE A 157 0.16 -11.31 2.33
N ASN A 158 1.13 -12.16 2.64
CA ASN A 158 2.49 -11.68 2.89
C ASN A 158 3.20 -11.32 1.57
N ILE A 159 4.04 -10.29 1.62
CA ILE A 159 4.85 -9.87 0.47
C ILE A 159 6.29 -9.63 0.94
N ASP A 160 7.29 -10.33 0.41
CA ASP A 160 8.66 -10.03 0.86
C ASP A 160 9.08 -8.65 0.36
N THR A 161 8.95 -8.38 -0.94
CA THR A 161 9.27 -7.06 -1.50
C THR A 161 8.14 -6.53 -2.37
N PHE A 162 7.61 -5.37 -2.01
CA PHE A 162 6.62 -4.60 -2.77
C PHE A 162 7.29 -3.36 -3.36
N ASN A 163 7.32 -3.26 -4.69
CA ASN A 163 7.81 -2.08 -5.40
C ASN A 163 6.69 -1.46 -6.22
N ASN A 164 6.42 -0.18 -6.01
CA ASN A 164 5.61 0.64 -6.91
C ASN A 164 6.47 1.69 -7.60
N GLU A 165 6.60 1.59 -8.91
CA GLU A 165 7.38 2.51 -9.75
C GLU A 165 6.48 3.47 -10.54
N GLN A 166 5.17 3.18 -10.64
CA GLN A 166 4.22 3.95 -11.42
C GLN A 166 2.91 4.18 -10.65
N TYR A 167 1.75 3.90 -11.23
CA TYR A 167 0.47 4.39 -10.71
C TYR A 167 -0.31 3.30 -10.00
N ILE A 168 -0.69 3.58 -8.75
CA ILE A 168 -1.71 2.86 -8.02
C ILE A 168 -2.75 3.88 -7.59
N TYR A 169 -3.99 3.74 -8.06
CA TYR A 169 -5.03 4.69 -7.69
C TYR A 169 -6.40 4.07 -7.41
N ALA A 170 -7.16 4.72 -6.54
CA ALA A 170 -8.54 4.35 -6.23
C ALA A 170 -9.50 5.53 -6.38
N SER A 171 -10.66 5.30 -6.98
CA SER A 171 -11.63 6.38 -7.25
C SER A 171 -12.56 6.71 -6.09
N THR A 172 -12.75 5.81 -5.11
CA THR A 172 -13.69 6.03 -4.00
C THR A 172 -13.12 5.86 -2.60
N ASN A 173 -12.06 5.08 -2.41
CA ASN A 173 -11.53 4.81 -1.07
C ASN A 173 -9.99 4.85 -1.03
N ASN A 174 -9.29 3.73 -0.83
CA ASN A 174 -7.86 3.76 -0.52
C ASN A 174 -7.00 3.40 -1.72
N GLY A 175 -5.91 4.13 -2.02
CA GLY A 175 -4.98 3.72 -3.08
C GLY A 175 -4.48 2.28 -2.85
N ILE A 176 -3.96 2.02 -1.65
CA ILE A 176 -3.65 0.68 -1.15
C ILE A 176 -4.29 0.47 0.22
N TRP A 177 -4.86 -0.72 0.42
CA TRP A 177 -5.32 -1.18 1.73
C TRP A 177 -4.57 -2.45 2.14
N ILE A 178 -3.72 -2.34 3.15
CA ILE A 178 -3.07 -3.47 3.82
C ILE A 178 -3.92 -3.89 5.02
N ALA A 179 -4.41 -5.12 4.99
CA ALA A 179 -5.29 -5.70 6.00
C ALA A 179 -4.51 -6.29 7.19
N PRO A 180 -5.20 -6.65 8.29
CA PRO A 180 -4.59 -7.27 9.46
C PRO A 180 -3.78 -8.53 9.17
N ASN A 181 -2.75 -8.75 9.98
CA ASN A 181 -1.87 -9.92 9.97
C ASN A 181 -1.10 -10.12 8.65
N VAL A 182 -0.83 -9.03 7.93
CA VAL A 182 0.05 -9.02 6.77
C VAL A 182 1.47 -8.69 7.20
N ASN A 183 2.45 -9.41 6.67
CA ASN A 183 3.87 -9.08 6.80
C ASN A 183 4.40 -8.61 5.44
N ILE A 184 5.04 -7.44 5.43
CA ILE A 184 5.79 -6.94 4.28
C ILE A 184 7.24 -6.71 4.70
N ASN A 185 8.21 -7.37 4.10
CA ASN A 185 9.60 -7.14 4.50
C ASN A 185 10.11 -5.78 3.96
N HIS A 186 9.90 -5.49 2.68
CA HIS A 186 10.29 -4.23 2.05
C HIS A 186 9.13 -3.62 1.27
N PHE A 187 8.66 -2.44 1.67
CA PHE A 187 7.70 -1.64 0.92
C PHE A 187 8.42 -0.42 0.33
N ASN A 188 8.54 -0.36 -1.00
CA ASN A 188 9.19 0.72 -1.71
C ASN A 188 8.22 1.41 -2.67
N ASN A 189 8.05 2.71 -2.52
CA ASN A 189 7.28 3.53 -3.44
C ASN A 189 8.16 4.57 -4.12
N GLN A 190 8.29 4.51 -5.43
CA GLN A 190 8.89 5.54 -6.30
C GLN A 190 7.84 6.21 -7.18
N GLY A 191 6.68 5.58 -7.39
CA GLY A 191 5.57 6.10 -8.18
C GLY A 191 4.52 6.87 -7.38
N LEU A 192 3.29 6.90 -7.90
CA LEU A 192 2.11 7.47 -7.27
C LEU A 192 1.27 6.37 -6.60
N ILE A 193 0.93 6.59 -5.34
CA ILE A 193 -0.15 5.89 -4.65
C ILE A 193 -1.20 6.94 -4.26
N PHE A 194 -2.41 6.83 -4.80
CA PHE A 194 -3.46 7.82 -4.55
C PHE A 194 -4.80 7.16 -4.25
N GLY A 195 -5.55 7.69 -3.28
CA GLY A 195 -6.94 7.29 -3.07
C GLY A 195 -7.83 8.46 -2.72
N GLN A 196 -9.09 8.38 -3.14
CA GLN A 196 -10.06 9.44 -2.85
C GLN A 196 -10.25 9.66 -1.34
N GLN A 197 -10.17 8.61 -0.51
CA GLN A 197 -10.19 8.77 0.94
C GLN A 197 -8.78 8.87 1.49
N ARG A 198 -7.96 7.83 1.24
CA ARG A 198 -6.59 7.76 1.75
C ARG A 198 -5.64 7.24 0.69
N GLY A 199 -4.40 7.70 0.68
CA GLY A 199 -3.38 7.13 -0.19
C GLY A 199 -3.08 5.68 0.19
N LEU A 200 -2.75 5.46 1.46
CA LEU A 200 -2.39 4.16 2.00
C LEU A 200 -2.98 3.94 3.39
N VAL A 201 -3.58 2.76 3.61
CA VAL A 201 -4.00 2.29 4.93
C VAL A 201 -3.21 1.06 5.31
N ILE A 202 -2.59 1.07 6.49
CA ILE A 202 -1.87 -0.06 7.08
C ILE A 202 -2.57 -0.41 8.37
N ASN A 203 -3.23 -1.56 8.42
CA ASN A 203 -4.03 -1.98 9.55
C ASN A 203 -3.47 -3.28 10.16
N GLN A 204 -2.99 -3.23 11.40
CA GLN A 204 -2.49 -4.41 12.14
C GLN A 204 -1.50 -5.26 11.33
N ALA A 205 -0.58 -4.61 10.62
CA ALA A 205 0.40 -5.26 9.76
C ALA A 205 1.83 -5.00 10.28
N ASN A 206 2.75 -5.88 9.91
CA ASN A 206 4.18 -5.73 10.19
C ASN A 206 4.91 -5.33 8.91
N ILE A 207 5.66 -4.24 8.94
CA ILE A 207 6.50 -3.82 7.82
C ILE A 207 7.93 -3.64 8.31
N ASN A 208 8.90 -4.40 7.81
CA ASN A 208 10.29 -4.22 8.27
C ASN A 208 10.85 -2.87 7.78
N THR A 209 10.86 -2.61 6.47
CA THR A 209 11.25 -1.30 5.93
C THR A 209 10.19 -0.71 5.01
N PHE A 210 9.81 0.54 5.25
CA PHE A 210 8.94 1.34 4.41
C PHE A 210 9.73 2.53 3.85
N ASN A 211 9.88 2.60 2.53
CA ASN A 211 10.61 3.66 1.85
C ASN A 211 9.71 4.36 0.82
N ASN A 212 9.36 5.62 1.08
CA ASN A 212 8.67 6.45 0.11
C ASN A 212 9.64 7.46 -0.52
N LYS A 213 9.87 7.34 -1.82
CA LYS A 213 10.57 8.33 -2.66
C LYS A 213 9.64 8.99 -3.68
N GLY A 214 8.47 8.38 -3.91
CA GLY A 214 7.44 8.88 -4.80
C GLY A 214 6.41 9.74 -4.08
N ILE A 215 5.16 9.60 -4.51
CA ILE A 215 4.02 10.39 -4.02
C ILE A 215 3.01 9.43 -3.37
N ILE A 216 2.56 9.76 -2.16
CA ILE A 216 1.42 9.10 -1.51
C ILE A 216 0.40 10.17 -1.13
N GLY A 217 -0.82 10.08 -1.66
CA GLY A 217 -1.82 11.14 -1.55
C GLY A 217 -3.22 10.64 -1.21
N GLY A 218 -3.89 11.35 -0.30
CA GLY A 218 -5.32 11.19 -0.03
C GLY A 218 -6.09 12.49 -0.27
N GLU A 219 -7.28 12.41 -0.87
CA GLU A 219 -8.11 13.60 -1.08
C GLU A 219 -8.90 13.97 0.18
N ASN A 220 -9.67 13.05 0.77
CA ASN A 220 -10.61 13.41 1.82
C ASN A 220 -10.10 13.23 3.25
N ASN A 221 -9.24 12.25 3.52
CA ASN A 221 -8.79 11.96 4.88
C ASN A 221 -7.28 12.15 4.98
N SER A 222 -6.50 11.15 4.59
CA SER A 222 -5.06 11.18 4.87
C SER A 222 -4.17 10.63 3.77
N GLY A 223 -2.94 11.11 3.70
CA GLY A 223 -1.92 10.50 2.84
C GLY A 223 -1.68 9.05 3.26
N ILE A 224 -1.29 8.86 4.52
CA ILE A 224 -1.10 7.54 5.14
C ILE A 224 -1.88 7.45 6.46
N ASN A 225 -2.55 6.32 6.70
CA ASN A 225 -3.13 5.97 7.99
C ASN A 225 -2.55 4.64 8.51
N PHE A 226 -1.84 4.69 9.63
CA PHE A 226 -1.40 3.54 10.41
C PHE A 226 -2.42 3.23 11.49
N LYS A 227 -2.98 2.03 11.49
CA LYS A 227 -4.06 1.64 12.40
C LYS A 227 -3.66 0.52 13.36
N ASP A 228 -4.11 0.65 14.60
CA ASP A 228 -4.08 -0.37 15.65
C ASP A 228 -2.70 -1.02 15.83
N LYS A 229 -2.60 -2.36 15.83
CA LYS A 229 -1.37 -3.12 16.12
C LYS A 229 -0.33 -3.11 14.99
N THR A 230 -0.17 -1.98 14.31
CA THR A 230 0.79 -1.83 13.22
C THR A 230 2.21 -1.69 13.77
N ASN A 231 3.14 -2.52 13.29
CA ASN A 231 4.56 -2.45 13.66
C ASN A 231 5.40 -2.17 12.42
N ILE A 232 6.27 -1.15 12.48
CA ILE A 232 7.17 -0.81 11.39
C ILE A 232 8.57 -0.58 11.93
N ASN A 233 9.58 -1.35 11.51
CA ASN A 233 10.91 -1.15 12.08
C ASN A 233 11.50 0.17 11.58
N THR A 234 11.44 0.44 10.27
CA THR A 234 11.93 1.72 9.71
C THR A 234 10.98 2.29 8.68
N PHE A 235 10.50 3.51 8.94
CA PHE A 235 9.77 4.33 8.00
C PHE A 235 10.67 5.48 7.50
N THR A 236 10.87 5.57 6.19
CA THR A 236 11.63 6.64 5.53
C THR A 236 10.77 7.32 4.48
N ASN A 237 10.58 8.63 4.60
CA ASN A 237 10.01 9.49 3.58
C ASN A 237 11.08 10.42 2.99
N GLU A 238 11.40 10.24 1.71
CA GLU A 238 12.20 11.14 0.88
C GLU A 238 11.34 11.85 -0.18
N GLY A 239 10.11 11.36 -0.40
CA GLY A 239 9.17 11.88 -1.38
C GLY A 239 8.12 12.82 -0.80
N LEU A 240 6.93 12.84 -1.42
CA LEU A 240 5.78 13.62 -0.97
C LEU A 240 4.73 12.70 -0.35
N ILE A 241 4.29 13.03 0.85
CA ILE A 241 3.08 12.49 1.46
C ILE A 241 2.13 13.66 1.66
N PHE A 242 0.90 13.55 1.13
CA PHE A 242 -0.03 14.65 1.24
C PHE A 242 -1.47 14.23 1.49
N HIS A 243 -2.15 15.13 2.18
CA HIS A 243 -3.59 15.24 2.19
C HIS A 243 -3.98 16.56 1.52
N ASN A 244 -4.88 16.50 0.53
CA ASN A 244 -5.36 17.67 -0.19
C ASN A 244 -6.89 17.66 -0.32
N SER A 245 -7.58 17.90 0.80
CA SER A 245 -9.02 18.12 0.79
C SER A 245 -9.36 19.56 0.46
N GLN A 246 -10.37 19.73 -0.41
CA GLN A 246 -11.13 20.96 -0.62
C GLN A 246 -12.38 21.02 0.27
N SER A 247 -12.68 19.95 1.02
CA SER A 247 -13.85 19.79 1.88
C SER A 247 -13.50 19.99 3.35
N SER A 248 -14.25 20.88 4.01
CA SER A 248 -14.13 21.18 5.44
C SER A 248 -14.71 20.10 6.36
N ASN A 249 -15.31 19.04 5.81
CA ASN A 249 -16.20 18.14 6.57
C ASN A 249 -15.56 16.79 6.95
N SER A 250 -14.27 16.60 6.66
CA SER A 250 -13.54 15.40 7.06
C SER A 250 -12.95 15.56 8.46
N ASN A 251 -13.14 14.54 9.30
CA ASN A 251 -12.59 14.49 10.66
C ASN A 251 -11.14 13.94 10.69
N GLU A 252 -10.58 13.57 9.53
CA GLU A 252 -9.31 12.84 9.44
C GLU A 252 -8.28 13.49 8.50
N ASN A 253 -8.25 14.83 8.41
CA ASN A 253 -7.42 15.59 7.47
C ASN A 253 -5.91 15.59 7.79
N TYR A 254 -5.19 14.49 7.59
CA TYR A 254 -3.78 14.38 8.02
C TYR A 254 -2.83 14.00 6.89
N GLY A 255 -1.61 14.56 6.88
CA GLY A 255 -0.56 14.02 6.00
C GLY A 255 -0.29 12.56 6.37
N ILE A 256 0.01 12.32 7.65
CA ILE A 256 0.13 11.01 8.26
C ILE A 256 -0.72 10.93 9.53
N TYR A 257 -1.52 9.88 9.64
CA TYR A 257 -2.34 9.59 10.80
C TYR A 257 -1.88 8.29 11.45
N PHE A 258 -1.56 8.33 12.74
CA PHE A 258 -1.40 7.13 13.56
C PHE A 258 -2.65 7.02 14.43
N GLN A 259 -3.47 6.00 14.17
CA GLN A 259 -4.77 5.75 14.79
C GLN A 259 -4.74 4.44 15.59
N GLY A 260 -4.37 4.51 16.87
CA GLY A 260 -4.40 3.36 17.77
C GLY A 260 -5.73 3.24 18.51
N GLU A 261 -6.67 2.42 18.02
CA GLU A 261 -7.94 2.14 18.71
C GLU A 261 -7.89 0.83 19.50
N ASN A 262 -8.85 0.59 20.41
CA ASN A 262 -9.13 -0.71 21.03
C ASN A 262 -7.92 -1.45 21.66
N ASN A 263 -7.03 -0.75 22.39
CA ASN A 263 -5.77 -1.31 22.94
C ASN A 263 -4.76 -1.76 21.87
N GLY A 264 -4.85 -1.22 20.65
CA GLY A 264 -3.91 -1.47 19.55
C GLY A 264 -2.65 -0.63 19.69
N LYS A 265 -1.51 -1.30 19.93
CA LYS A 265 -0.19 -0.69 20.05
C LYS A 265 0.42 -0.44 18.66
N ILE A 266 0.62 0.82 18.28
CA ILE A 266 1.41 1.16 17.08
C ILE A 266 2.89 1.27 17.50
N GLN A 267 3.79 0.61 16.77
CA GLN A 267 5.24 0.69 17.02
C GLN A 267 6.01 1.08 15.77
N LEU A 268 6.86 2.10 15.89
CA LEU A 268 7.84 2.46 14.88
C LEU A 268 9.22 2.57 15.53
N ASP A 269 10.20 1.73 15.17
CA ASP A 269 11.54 1.88 15.78
C ASP A 269 12.23 3.16 15.27
N SER A 270 12.00 3.51 14.01
CA SER A 270 12.48 4.77 13.44
C SER A 270 11.54 5.36 12.40
N PHE A 271 11.21 6.63 12.57
CA PHE A 271 10.54 7.50 11.61
C PHE A 271 11.53 8.55 11.09
N LYS A 272 11.78 8.56 9.78
CA LYS A 272 12.70 9.49 9.13
C LYS A 272 11.99 10.25 8.02
N ASN A 273 11.96 11.56 8.11
CA ASN A 273 11.46 12.43 7.05
C ASN A 273 12.59 13.32 6.52
N SER A 274 12.88 13.22 5.22
CA SER A 274 13.70 14.16 4.45
C SER A 274 12.94 14.78 3.27
N GLY A 275 11.77 14.22 2.94
CA GLY A 275 10.85 14.76 1.96
C GLY A 275 9.84 15.75 2.54
N ILE A 276 8.64 15.79 1.95
CA ILE A 276 7.56 16.69 2.33
C ILE A 276 6.39 15.87 2.87
N ILE A 277 5.87 16.30 4.02
CA ILE A 277 4.59 15.85 4.57
C ILE A 277 3.68 17.07 4.67
N TYR A 278 2.52 17.00 4.02
CA TYR A 278 1.63 18.16 3.86
C TYR A 278 0.17 17.80 4.11
N ALA A 279 -0.53 18.59 4.92
CA ALA A 279 -1.98 18.56 5.02
C ALA A 279 -2.57 19.93 4.69
N SER A 280 -3.48 20.00 3.72
CA SER A 280 -4.13 21.25 3.30
C SER A 280 -5.08 21.83 4.36
N ASN A 281 -5.70 20.96 5.16
CA ASN A 281 -6.73 21.32 6.13
C ASN A 281 -6.72 20.43 7.39
N GLY A 282 -5.54 20.20 7.95
CA GLY A 282 -5.38 19.52 9.24
C GLY A 282 -3.92 19.41 9.65
N ASP A 283 -3.61 18.50 10.57
CA ASP A 283 -2.25 18.32 11.09
C ASP A 283 -1.37 17.60 10.04
N GLY A 284 -0.10 18.01 9.91
CA GLY A 284 0.82 17.33 8.99
C GLY A 284 1.04 15.88 9.42
N ILE A 285 1.29 15.68 10.71
CA ILE A 285 1.32 14.36 11.37
C ILE A 285 0.49 14.43 12.65
N LEU A 286 -0.37 13.42 12.85
CA LEU A 286 -1.08 13.20 14.09
C LEU A 286 -0.75 11.83 14.68
N PHE A 287 -0.24 11.84 15.91
CA PHE A 287 -0.13 10.65 16.75
C PHE A 287 -1.33 10.56 17.70
N GLU A 288 -2.34 9.78 17.33
CA GLU A 288 -3.58 9.53 18.09
C GLU A 288 -3.74 8.02 18.32
N GLY A 289 -3.19 7.48 19.40
CA GLY A 289 -3.36 6.07 19.65
C GLY A 289 -3.10 5.66 21.08
N LYS A 290 -3.87 4.66 21.53
CA LYS A 290 -3.57 3.95 22.76
C LYS A 290 -2.26 3.18 22.60
N ASP A 291 -1.21 3.66 23.27
CA ASP A 291 0.13 3.06 23.29
C ASP A 291 0.88 3.15 21.94
N THR A 292 0.99 4.37 21.40
CA THR A 292 1.85 4.63 20.23
C THR A 292 3.30 4.79 20.70
N GLN A 293 4.21 3.98 20.16
CA GLN A 293 5.64 4.04 20.48
C GLN A 293 6.44 4.34 19.23
N ILE A 294 7.16 5.45 19.25
CA ILE A 294 8.11 5.83 18.22
C ILE A 294 9.49 5.83 18.88
N GLY A 295 10.45 5.08 18.36
CA GLY A 295 11.83 5.16 18.83
C GLY A 295 12.43 6.50 18.41
N ASN A 296 13.03 6.53 17.22
CA ASN A 296 13.64 7.76 16.69
C ASN A 296 12.70 8.47 15.71
N PHE A 297 12.21 9.65 16.07
CA PHE A 297 11.60 10.60 15.14
C PHE A 297 12.65 11.60 14.65
N ILE A 298 13.00 11.54 13.38
CA ILE A 298 14.01 12.40 12.76
C ILE A 298 13.40 13.14 11.57
N ASN A 299 13.33 14.47 11.65
CA ASN A 299 12.91 15.32 10.56
C ASN A 299 14.07 16.19 10.06
N THR A 300 14.45 16.01 8.80
CA THR A 300 15.37 16.88 8.03
C THR A 300 14.64 17.58 6.87
N GLY A 301 13.43 17.13 6.55
CA GLY A 301 12.59 17.68 5.49
C GLY A 301 11.57 18.70 5.99
N ILE A 302 10.41 18.72 5.36
CA ILE A 302 9.34 19.69 5.63
C ILE A 302 8.09 18.95 6.13
N ILE A 303 7.52 19.42 7.24
CA ILE A 303 6.23 18.98 7.76
C ILE A 303 5.31 20.20 7.93
N VAL A 304 4.19 20.19 7.21
CA VAL A 304 3.21 21.28 7.17
C VAL A 304 1.84 20.74 7.53
N GLY A 305 1.26 21.27 8.60
CA GLY A 305 -0.17 21.19 8.88
C GLY A 305 -0.82 22.55 8.65
N ASN A 306 -1.79 22.64 7.74
CA ASN A 306 -2.53 23.87 7.49
C ASN A 306 -3.95 23.76 8.02
N HIS A 307 -4.45 24.79 8.69
CA HIS A 307 -5.87 24.86 9.01
C HIS A 307 -6.41 26.23 8.66
N SER A 308 -7.60 26.24 8.08
CA SER A 308 -8.28 27.50 7.77
C SER A 308 -8.95 28.12 9.00
N ASN A 309 -9.31 27.35 10.05
CA ASN A 309 -10.26 27.82 11.08
C ASN A 309 -10.13 27.25 12.52
N SER A 310 -9.00 26.69 13.00
CA SER A 310 -8.93 26.12 14.37
C SER A 310 -7.80 26.66 15.26
N SER A 311 -8.11 26.89 16.55
CA SER A 311 -7.23 27.50 17.55
C SER A 311 -6.32 26.52 18.30
N ASN A 312 -6.29 25.25 17.89
CA ASN A 312 -5.62 24.17 18.61
C ASN A 312 -4.78 23.22 17.73
N ASN A 313 -4.38 23.68 16.54
CA ASN A 313 -3.71 22.89 15.51
C ASN A 313 -2.17 22.87 15.59
N ALA A 314 -1.56 21.82 15.04
CA ALA A 314 -0.12 21.73 14.91
C ALA A 314 0.33 21.14 13.55
N SER A 315 1.57 21.38 13.15
CA SER A 315 2.14 20.61 12.03
C SER A 315 2.48 19.16 12.45
N VAL A 316 2.88 18.97 13.71
CA VAL A 316 2.96 17.67 14.37
C VAL A 316 2.19 17.74 15.68
N LEU A 317 1.12 16.96 15.79
CA LEU A 317 0.31 16.82 17.00
C LEU A 317 0.57 15.45 17.65
N ILE A 318 0.96 15.47 18.92
CA ILE A 318 1.22 14.28 19.74
C ILE A 318 0.17 14.22 20.83
N GLY A 319 -0.71 13.23 20.75
CA GLY A 319 -1.87 13.08 21.63
C GLY A 319 -3.06 13.97 21.24
N ARG A 320 -4.25 13.64 21.78
CA ARG A 320 -5.45 14.48 21.68
C ARG A 320 -6.27 14.47 22.97
N PRO A 321 -6.80 15.63 23.40
CA PRO A 321 -7.52 15.74 24.66
C PRO A 321 -8.93 15.14 24.59
N ASP A 322 -9.56 15.13 23.41
CA ASP A 322 -10.97 14.74 23.20
C ASP A 322 -11.15 13.28 22.76
N LYS A 323 -10.08 12.59 22.39
CA LYS A 323 -10.12 11.21 21.89
C LYS A 323 -8.93 10.39 22.37
N ASN A 324 -9.23 9.20 22.88
CA ASN A 324 -8.28 8.15 23.27
C ASN A 324 -7.20 8.59 24.27
N HIS A 325 -7.40 8.20 25.55
CA HIS A 325 -6.50 8.37 26.70
C HIS A 325 -5.20 7.52 26.61
N GLY A 326 -4.58 7.51 25.45
CA GLY A 326 -3.41 6.70 25.12
C GLY A 326 -2.09 7.38 25.45
N ASN A 327 -1.10 6.60 25.85
CA ASN A 327 0.27 7.10 25.95
C ASN A 327 0.92 7.11 24.57
N THR A 328 1.47 8.26 24.16
CA THR A 328 2.41 8.33 23.03
C THR A 328 3.81 8.51 23.59
N THR A 329 4.72 7.61 23.26
CA THR A 329 6.14 7.70 23.64
C THR A 329 6.97 7.95 22.40
N ILE A 330 7.88 8.92 22.48
CA ILE A 330 8.90 9.18 21.47
C ILE A 330 10.25 9.18 22.18
N ASP A 331 11.14 8.22 21.88
CA ASP A 331 12.43 8.10 22.59
C ASP A 331 13.38 9.25 22.23
N LEU A 332 13.48 9.56 20.94
CA LEU A 332 14.24 10.69 20.41
C LEU A 332 13.38 11.49 19.42
N PHE A 333 13.22 12.78 19.68
CA PHE A 333 12.65 13.72 18.72
C PHE A 333 13.76 14.68 18.24
N LEU A 334 14.25 14.48 17.03
CA LEU A 334 15.26 15.32 16.39
C LEU A 334 14.65 16.03 15.18
N ASN A 335 14.71 17.36 15.19
CA ASN A 335 14.31 18.18 14.05
C ASN A 335 15.47 19.07 13.59
N GLU A 336 15.91 18.86 12.37
CA GLU A 336 16.88 19.68 11.63
C GLU A 336 16.23 20.36 10.40
N GLY A 337 14.97 20.01 10.09
CA GLY A 337 14.18 20.58 9.01
C GLY A 337 13.12 21.58 9.48
N LEU A 338 12.12 21.84 8.63
CA LEU A 338 10.98 22.70 8.95
C LEU A 338 9.81 21.88 9.50
N ILE A 339 9.30 22.28 10.66
CA ILE A 339 7.99 21.85 11.16
C ILE A 339 7.19 23.11 11.49
N GLY A 340 6.16 23.39 10.68
CA GLY A 340 5.33 24.58 10.86
C GLY A 340 4.80 25.15 9.55
N SER A 341 3.82 26.04 9.69
CA SER A 341 3.28 26.85 8.60
C SER A 341 2.76 28.17 9.14
N ASN A 342 2.47 29.12 8.24
CA ASN A 342 1.82 30.38 8.61
C ASN A 342 0.32 30.20 9.00
N MET A 343 -0.23 29.00 8.83
CA MET A 343 -1.60 28.63 9.20
C MET A 343 -1.66 27.70 10.42
N ALA A 344 -0.52 27.20 10.91
CA ALA A 344 -0.43 26.40 12.13
C ALA A 344 -0.19 27.31 13.34
N LYS A 345 -0.93 27.09 14.43
CA LYS A 345 -0.64 27.76 15.71
C LYS A 345 0.64 27.24 16.34
N TYR A 346 0.92 25.94 16.18
CA TYR A 346 2.12 25.29 16.70
C TYR A 346 2.86 24.54 15.59
N GLY A 347 4.19 24.54 15.63
CA GLY A 347 4.98 23.60 14.83
C GLY A 347 4.77 22.18 15.36
N VAL A 348 5.18 21.97 16.62
CA VAL A 348 4.94 20.72 17.36
C VAL A 348 4.08 21.04 18.58
N LYS A 349 3.08 20.22 18.86
CA LYS A 349 2.27 20.30 20.07
C LYS A 349 2.19 18.93 20.74
N PHE A 350 2.45 18.92 22.04
CA PHE A 350 2.18 17.78 22.91
C PHE A 350 0.89 18.09 23.68
N ASP A 351 -0.07 17.19 23.61
CA ASP A 351 -1.31 17.29 24.36
C ASP A 351 -1.48 16.02 25.20
N SER A 352 -1.55 16.21 26.52
CA SER A 352 -1.93 15.13 27.42
C SER A 352 -3.43 14.89 27.24
N GLY A 353 -3.83 13.68 26.85
CA GLY A 353 -5.25 13.30 26.81
C GLY A 353 -5.98 13.77 28.07
N ASN A 354 -7.21 14.26 27.96
CA ASN A 354 -7.92 14.82 29.11
C ASN A 354 -8.16 13.69 30.13
N ASP A 355 -7.55 13.79 31.31
CA ASP A 355 -7.87 12.95 32.46
C ASP A 355 -9.21 13.42 33.04
N SER A 356 -10.32 13.14 32.35
CA SER A 356 -11.66 13.39 32.89
C SER A 356 -12.03 12.48 34.08
N ASN A 357 -11.07 11.72 34.63
CA ASN A 357 -11.18 10.98 35.88
C ASN A 357 -10.20 11.50 36.97
N GLY A 358 -9.96 12.80 37.01
CA GLY A 358 -9.50 13.46 38.23
C GLY A 358 -10.66 13.58 39.24
N GLY A 359 -10.93 12.51 39.98
CA GLY A 359 -11.95 12.45 41.04
C GLY A 359 -12.09 11.07 41.65
#